data_AF-A0A519SKS9-F1
#
_entry.id   AF-A0A519SKS9-F1
#
_cell.length_a   1.000
_cell.length_b   1.000
_cell.length_c   1.000
_cell.angle_alpha   90.00
_cell.angle_beta   90.00
_cell.angle_gamma   90.00
#
_symmetry.space_group_name_H-M   'P 1'
#
loop_
_entity.id
_entity.type
_entity.pdbx_description
1 polymer ?
#
loop_
_entity_poly.entity_id
_entity_poly.type
_entity_poly.pdbx_seq_one_letter_code
_entity_poly.pdbx_strand_id
1 'polypeptide(L)'
;MEKLFSNQYVNISLYGTTHKTIELHWLDFVPSADFRAGMLELLRLARLHRVQAWVADNRLIRALRPVDLAWAGTEVIVPMSEGGVRRLAIVESKDAINRMGVNAMLTTTLPNTKL
;
A
#
# COMPACT_ATOMS: atom_id res chain seq x y z
N MET A 1 18.39 2.82 -2.55
CA MET A 1 17.07 2.40 -3.04
C MET A 1 17.29 1.20 -3.93
N GLU A 2 16.59 0.11 -3.67
CA GLU A 2 16.63 -1.13 -4.46
C GLU A 2 15.23 -1.41 -5.01
N LYS A 3 15.10 -1.71 -6.30
CA LYS A 3 13.81 -2.08 -6.89
C LYS A 3 13.62 -3.59 -6.75
N LEU A 4 12.60 -4.00 -6.01
CA LEU A 4 12.32 -5.42 -5.71
C LEU A 4 11.34 -6.04 -6.71
N PHE A 5 10.38 -5.25 -7.20
CA PHE A 5 9.36 -5.72 -8.14
C PHE A 5 8.91 -4.57 -9.06
N SER A 6 8.54 -4.91 -10.28
CA SER A 6 8.01 -3.95 -11.26
C SER A 6 7.15 -4.65 -12.29
N ASN A 7 6.00 -4.07 -12.59
CA ASN A 7 5.17 -4.43 -13.74
C ASN A 7 4.55 -3.15 -14.34
N GLN A 8 3.61 -3.30 -15.27
CA GLN A 8 2.95 -2.17 -15.94
C GLN A 8 2.06 -1.31 -15.02
N TYR A 9 1.73 -1.77 -13.81
CA TYR A 9 0.83 -1.09 -12.88
C TYR A 9 1.52 -0.56 -11.63
N VAL A 10 2.60 -1.21 -11.18
CA VAL A 10 3.20 -0.94 -9.88
C VAL A 10 4.70 -1.17 -9.85
N ASN A 11 5.40 -0.32 -9.10
CA ASN A 11 6.77 -0.51 -8.68
C ASN A 11 6.83 -0.74 -7.18
N ILE A 12 7.71 -1.65 -6.74
CA ILE A 12 7.99 -1.89 -5.32
C ILE A 12 9.48 -1.71 -5.07
N SER A 13 9.80 -0.80 -4.17
CA SER A 13 11.18 -0.42 -3.83
C SER A 13 11.46 -0.60 -2.35
N LEU A 14 12.70 -0.92 -2.02
CA LEU A 14 13.21 -1.01 -0.66
C LEU A 14 14.23 0.10 -0.39
N TYR A 15 14.10 0.70 0.78
CA TYR A 15 14.99 1.73 1.28
C TYR A 15 15.61 1.29 2.62
N GLY A 16 16.93 1.34 2.69
CA GLY A 16 17.70 1.16 3.92
C GLY A 16 18.03 2.51 4.56
N THR A 17 17.01 3.21 5.06
CA THR A 17 17.19 4.45 5.85
C THR A 17 17.20 4.11 7.35
N THR A 18 16.85 5.05 8.23
CA THR A 18 16.69 4.81 9.68
C THR A 18 15.77 3.64 10.00
N HIS A 19 14.75 3.42 9.17
CA HIS A 19 13.87 2.25 9.25
C HIS A 19 13.90 1.55 7.90
N LYS A 20 13.87 0.22 7.90
CA LYS A 20 13.76 -0.53 6.66
C LYS A 20 12.38 -0.30 6.06
N THR A 21 12.34 0.41 4.94
CA THR A 21 11.11 1.00 4.39
C THR A 21 10.81 0.40 3.03
N ILE A 22 9.59 -0.11 2.86
CA ILE A 22 9.08 -0.51 1.54
C ILE A 22 8.23 0.61 0.95
N GLU A 23 8.34 0.85 -0.35
CA GLU A 23 7.49 1.77 -1.07
C GLU A 23 6.73 1.02 -2.15
N LEU A 24 5.43 1.28 -2.24
CA LEU A 24 4.54 0.84 -3.31
C LEU A 24 4.18 2.07 -4.13
N HIS A 25 4.56 2.12 -5.40
CA HIS A 25 4.23 3.22 -6.30
C HIS A 25 3.37 2.72 -7.47
N TRP A 26 2.10 3.11 -7.45
CA TRP A 26 1.16 2.81 -8.53
C TRP A 26 1.31 3.78 -9.70
N LEU A 27 1.24 3.26 -10.92
CA LEU A 27 1.60 4.00 -12.13
C LEU A 27 0.42 4.66 -12.83
N ASP A 28 -0.77 4.05 -12.78
CA ASP A 28 -2.03 4.59 -13.31
C ASP A 28 -3.19 3.70 -12.80
N PHE A 29 -4.31 3.67 -13.53
CA PHE A 29 -5.38 2.70 -13.41
C PHE A 29 -4.85 1.26 -13.32
N VAL A 30 -5.44 0.49 -12.42
CA VAL A 30 -5.12 -0.92 -12.20
C VAL A 30 -6.42 -1.74 -12.10
N PRO A 31 -6.56 -2.85 -12.86
CA PRO A 31 -7.66 -3.78 -12.69
C PRO A 31 -7.64 -4.45 -11.31
N SER A 32 -8.80 -4.87 -10.80
CA SER A 32 -8.92 -5.50 -9.47
C SER A 32 -7.97 -6.68 -9.27
N ALA A 33 -7.81 -7.56 -10.27
CA ALA A 33 -6.93 -8.73 -10.16
C ALA A 33 -5.47 -8.30 -9.96
N ASP A 34 -5.00 -7.36 -10.77
CA ASP A 34 -3.64 -6.83 -10.70
C ASP A 34 -3.38 -5.99 -9.45
N PHE A 35 -4.40 -5.26 -8.97
CA PHE A 35 -4.33 -4.53 -7.70
C PHE A 35 -4.07 -5.50 -6.54
N ARG A 36 -4.88 -6.57 -6.45
CA ARG A 36 -4.74 -7.58 -5.40
C ARG A 36 -3.40 -8.30 -5.50
N ALA A 37 -2.99 -8.68 -6.72
CA ALA A 37 -1.70 -9.32 -6.95
C ALA A 37 -0.53 -8.42 -6.52
N GLY A 38 -0.54 -7.13 -6.88
CA GLY A 38 0.48 -6.16 -6.48
C GLY A 38 0.55 -5.97 -4.96
N MET A 39 -0.61 -5.93 -4.29
CA MET A 39 -0.68 -5.80 -2.83
C MET A 39 -0.22 -7.06 -2.09
N LEU A 40 -0.53 -8.26 -2.60
CA LEU A 40 -0.03 -9.51 -2.04
C LEU A 40 1.49 -9.64 -2.23
N GLU A 41 2.01 -9.20 -3.38
CA GLU A 41 3.45 -9.17 -3.62
C GLU A 41 4.15 -8.19 -2.68
N LEU A 42 3.57 -7.01 -2.44
CA LEU A 42 4.04 -6.08 -1.42
C LEU A 42 4.12 -6.76 -0.04
N LEU A 43 3.05 -7.43 0.39
CA LEU A 43 3.01 -8.11 1.69
C LEU A 43 4.08 -9.21 1.80
N ARG A 44 4.26 -10.00 0.73
CA ARG A 44 5.30 -11.04 0.66
C ARG A 44 6.70 -10.43 0.82
N LEU A 45 6.99 -9.36 0.09
CA LEU A 45 8.28 -8.66 0.15
C LEU A 45 8.49 -7.97 1.50
N ALA A 46 7.46 -7.35 2.06
CA ALA A 46 7.51 -6.73 3.38
C ALA A 46 7.94 -7.72 4.47
N ARG A 47 7.37 -8.94 4.44
CA ARG A 47 7.74 -10.04 5.35
C ARG A 47 9.16 -10.53 5.10
N LEU A 48 9.51 -10.81 3.84
CA LEU A 48 10.84 -11.29 3.45
C LEU A 48 11.95 -10.35 3.94
N HIS A 49 11.74 -9.06 3.77
CA HIS A 49 12.72 -8.05 4.13
C HIS A 49 12.58 -7.56 5.57
N ARG A 50 11.57 -7.99 6.35
CA ARG A 50 11.29 -7.54 7.72
C ARG A 50 11.18 -6.01 7.83
N VAL A 51 10.35 -5.42 6.97
CA VAL A 51 10.21 -3.97 6.87
C VAL A 51 9.43 -3.41 8.06
N GLN A 52 9.78 -2.20 8.48
CA GLN A 52 9.21 -1.54 9.66
C GLN A 52 8.37 -0.31 9.28
N ALA A 53 8.55 0.17 8.05
CA ALA A 53 7.85 1.32 7.50
C ALA A 53 7.37 1.03 6.08
N TRP A 54 6.25 1.64 5.71
CA TRP A 54 5.64 1.52 4.40
C TRP A 54 5.25 2.90 3.87
N VAL A 55 5.66 3.20 2.65
CA VAL A 55 5.18 4.32 1.84
C VAL A 55 4.23 3.79 0.77
N ALA A 56 2.98 4.22 0.78
CA ALA A 56 2.03 3.98 -0.29
C ALA A 56 1.94 5.23 -1.17
N ASP A 57 2.63 5.23 -2.29
CA ASP A 57 2.56 6.29 -3.28
C ASP A 57 1.41 6.04 -4.24
N ASN A 58 0.29 6.69 -3.93
CA ASN A 58 -0.96 6.60 -4.67
C ASN A 58 -1.13 7.76 -5.65
N ARG A 59 -0.12 8.61 -5.89
CA ARG A 59 -0.28 9.87 -6.66
C ARG A 59 -0.99 9.68 -8.00
N LEU A 60 -0.74 8.55 -8.67
CA LEU A 60 -1.25 8.26 -10.01
C LEU A 60 -2.33 7.18 -10.06
N ILE A 61 -2.56 6.41 -8.99
CA ILE A 61 -3.64 5.42 -9.00
C ILE A 61 -5.00 6.12 -9.05
N ARG A 62 -5.88 5.64 -9.93
CA ARG A 62 -7.25 6.16 -10.06
C ARG A 62 -8.17 5.58 -8.99
N ALA A 63 -9.45 5.93 -9.05
CA ALA A 63 -10.48 5.34 -8.20
C ALA A 63 -10.39 3.80 -8.14
N LEU A 64 -10.41 3.28 -6.92
CA LEU A 64 -10.46 1.85 -6.63
C LEU A 64 -11.89 1.42 -6.35
N ARG A 65 -12.21 0.17 -6.66
CA ARG A 65 -13.53 -0.38 -6.34
C ARG A 65 -13.68 -0.52 -4.82
N PRO A 66 -14.85 -0.22 -4.24
CA PRO A 66 -15.06 -0.39 -2.79
C PRO A 66 -14.73 -1.77 -2.27
N VAL A 67 -15.03 -2.83 -3.04
CA VAL A 67 -14.71 -4.22 -2.67
C VAL A 67 -13.21 -4.50 -2.60
N ASP A 68 -12.40 -3.81 -3.40
CA ASP A 68 -10.94 -3.97 -3.39
C ASP A 68 -10.31 -3.20 -2.23
N LEU A 69 -10.87 -2.05 -1.86
CA LEU A 69 -10.47 -1.31 -0.65
C LEU A 69 -10.78 -2.10 0.62
N ALA A 70 -12.00 -2.65 0.75
CA ALA A 70 -12.37 -3.50 1.88
C ALA A 70 -11.48 -4.75 1.98
N TRP A 71 -11.19 -5.38 0.85
CA TRP A 71 -10.25 -6.49 0.76
C TRP A 71 -8.83 -6.08 1.18
N ALA A 72 -8.33 -4.91 0.75
CA ALA A 72 -6.99 -4.46 1.11
C ALA A 72 -6.86 -4.17 2.62
N GLY A 73 -7.91 -3.64 3.25
CA GLY A 73 -7.95 -3.44 4.70
C GLY A 73 -7.72 -4.75 5.47
N THR A 74 -8.46 -5.79 5.09
CA THR A 74 -8.43 -7.10 5.76
C THR A 74 -7.21 -7.93 5.42
N GLU A 75 -6.86 -8.04 4.14
CA GLU A 75 -5.83 -8.97 3.65
C GLU A 75 -4.43 -8.36 3.58
N VAL A 76 -4.30 -7.04 3.72
CA VAL A 76 -3.01 -6.35 3.55
C VAL A 76 -2.70 -5.44 4.72
N ILE A 77 -3.56 -4.47 5.03
CA ILE A 77 -3.27 -3.48 6.09
C ILE A 77 -3.11 -4.17 7.46
N VAL A 78 -4.05 -5.04 7.84
CA VAL A 78 -3.96 -5.80 9.10
C VAL A 78 -2.71 -6.69 9.14
N PRO A 79 -2.42 -7.55 8.14
CA PRO A 79 -1.20 -8.35 8.11
C PRO A 79 0.11 -7.55 8.08
N MET A 80 0.14 -6.37 7.47
CA MET A 80 1.30 -5.47 7.51
C MET A 80 1.54 -4.97 8.94
N SER A 81 0.47 -4.54 9.62
CA SER A 81 0.53 -4.13 11.03
C SER A 81 1.00 -5.27 11.93
N GLU A 82 0.41 -6.46 11.82
CA GLU A 82 0.84 -7.63 12.60
C GLU A 82 2.29 -8.04 12.27
N GLY A 83 2.71 -7.88 11.02
CA GLY A 83 4.05 -8.21 10.51
C GLY A 83 5.18 -7.28 10.94
N GLY A 84 4.91 -6.27 11.79
CA GLY A 84 5.94 -5.39 12.36
C GLY A 84 6.05 -4.01 11.70
N VAL A 85 5.21 -3.69 10.72
CA VAL A 85 5.12 -2.33 10.18
C VAL A 85 4.46 -1.44 11.22
N ARG A 86 5.12 -0.34 11.57
CA ARG A 86 4.65 0.63 12.59
C ARG A 86 4.54 2.05 12.06
N ARG A 87 4.93 2.26 10.80
CA ARG A 87 4.91 3.57 10.13
C ARG A 87 4.30 3.40 8.75
N LEU A 88 3.22 4.13 8.52
CA LEU A 88 2.58 4.21 7.22
C LEU A 88 2.58 5.68 6.79
N ALA A 89 3.12 5.95 5.61
CA ALA A 89 2.99 7.22 4.94
C ALA A 89 2.24 7.00 3.63
N ILE A 90 1.27 7.86 3.34
CA ILE A 90 0.50 7.78 2.10
C ILE A 90 0.72 9.06 1.34
N VAL A 91 1.22 8.93 0.11
CA VAL A 91 1.22 10.04 -0.83
C VAL A 91 -0.13 10.00 -1.53
N GLU A 92 -0.99 10.96 -1.23
CA GLU A 92 -2.38 10.95 -1.66
C GLU A 92 -2.53 10.91 -3.19
N SER A 93 -3.56 10.20 -3.65
CA SER A 93 -3.93 10.19 -5.06
C SER A 93 -4.41 11.56 -5.54
N LYS A 94 -4.12 11.89 -6.81
CA LYS A 94 -4.74 13.03 -7.49
C LYS A 94 -6.26 12.83 -7.67
N ASP A 95 -6.74 11.59 -7.70
CA ASP A 95 -8.16 11.24 -7.80
C ASP A 95 -8.85 11.40 -6.43
N ALA A 96 -9.87 12.27 -6.37
CA ALA A 96 -10.60 12.56 -5.14
C ALA A 96 -11.40 11.36 -4.62
N ILE A 97 -11.97 10.54 -5.52
CA ILE A 97 -12.71 9.33 -5.15
C ILE A 97 -11.76 8.33 -4.51
N ASN A 98 -10.54 8.19 -5.06
CA ASN A 98 -9.51 7.36 -4.46
C ASN A 98 -9.15 7.84 -3.05
N ARG A 99 -8.85 9.13 -2.86
CA ARG A 99 -8.51 9.69 -1.53
C ARG A 99 -9.59 9.41 -0.49
N MET A 100 -10.85 9.66 -0.86
CA MET A 100 -12.00 9.39 0.03
C MET A 100 -12.09 7.91 0.40
N GLY A 101 -11.97 7.02 -0.59
CA GLY A 101 -12.06 5.58 -0.37
C GLY A 101 -10.91 5.02 0.48
N VAL A 102 -9.68 5.46 0.23
CA VAL A 102 -8.50 5.06 1.03
C VAL A 102 -8.63 5.56 2.46
N ASN A 103 -9.02 6.82 2.67
CA ASN A 103 -9.21 7.38 4.01
C ASN A 103 -10.29 6.63 4.80
N ALA A 104 -11.45 6.38 4.16
CA ALA A 104 -12.53 5.60 4.77
C ALA A 104 -12.06 4.18 5.16
N MET A 105 -11.37 3.49 4.26
CA MET A 105 -10.82 2.15 4.51
C MET A 105 -9.86 2.14 5.70
N LEU A 106 -8.93 3.11 5.77
CA LEU A 106 -7.95 3.17 6.86
C LEU A 106 -8.60 3.53 8.20
N THR A 107 -9.57 4.44 8.20
CA THR A 107 -10.33 4.81 9.41
C THR A 107 -11.08 3.60 9.96
N THR A 108 -11.68 2.79 9.09
CA THR A 108 -12.35 1.55 9.49
C THR A 108 -11.36 0.46 9.95
N THR A 109 -10.22 0.32 9.27
CA THR A 109 -9.29 -0.79 9.51
C THR A 109 -8.36 -0.54 10.70
N LEU A 110 -7.94 0.71 10.90
CA LEU A 110 -6.99 1.14 11.92
C LEU A 110 -7.55 2.32 12.73
N PRO A 111 -8.63 2.13 13.52
CA PRO A 111 -9.40 3.23 14.13
C PRO A 111 -8.59 4.10 15.12
N ASN A 112 -7.45 3.61 15.61
CA ASN A 112 -6.59 4.33 16.55
C ASN A 112 -5.36 4.99 15.88
N THR A 113 -5.27 4.96 14.55
CA THR A 113 -4.18 5.61 13.81
C THR A 113 -4.58 7.03 13.44
N LYS A 114 -3.78 8.01 13.88
CA LYS A 114 -3.92 9.40 13.40
C LYS A 114 -3.32 9.46 11.99
N LEU A 115 -4.18 9.67 10.99
CA LEU A 115 -3.78 9.95 9.61
C LEU A 115 -3.40 11.44 9.47
#